data_AF-A0A1Y1JS24-F1
#
_entry.id   AF-A0A1Y1JS24-F1
#
_cell.length_a   1.000
_cell.length_b   1.000
_cell.length_c   1.000
_cell.angle_alpha   90.00
_cell.angle_beta   90.00
_cell.angle_gamma   90.00
#
_symmetry.space_group_name_H-M   'P 1'
#
loop_
_entity.id
_entity.type
_entity.pdbx_description
1 polymer ?
#
loop_
_entity_poly.entity_id
_entity_poly.type
_entity_poly.pdbx_seq_one_letter_code
_entity_poly.pdbx_strand_id
1 'polypeptide(L)'
;MKQISDLNEDVHNNGKTVDYIWIPSHIGIAGNEAADKLAKEATEKPNIDEKVLTTYDLKKSIHKNLRQKWEIQWKAIDPLTNKLRSIRDTTLFDGGYYKLTRRKDQVDITRLRNGHTRVTHGHLMRKEPPKMCEQCQAPISINHLITECNAFENERRNCNITNDQTTNLTTNTNIANIIRFIKLTKLEI
;
A
#
# COMPACT_ATOMS: atom_id res chain seq x y z
N MET A 1 -22.60 3.35 -29.74
CA MET A 1 -21.57 4.39 -29.97
C MET A 1 -22.05 5.64 -29.26
N LYS A 2 -21.37 6.11 -28.21
CA LYS A 2 -21.66 7.43 -27.65
C LYS A 2 -21.25 8.48 -28.68
N GLN A 3 -22.14 9.39 -29.03
CA GLN A 3 -21.83 10.48 -29.95
C GLN A 3 -20.97 11.52 -29.22
N ILE A 4 -20.21 12.33 -29.96
CA ILE A 4 -19.34 13.38 -29.37
C ILE A 4 -20.16 14.36 -28.51
N SER A 5 -21.46 14.53 -28.80
CA SER A 5 -22.38 15.32 -27.96
C SER A 5 -22.49 14.76 -26.54
N ASP A 6 -22.60 13.45 -26.38
CA ASP A 6 -22.81 12.79 -25.08
C ASP A 6 -21.57 12.96 -24.19
N LEU A 7 -20.38 12.94 -24.80
CA LEU A 7 -19.10 13.20 -24.13
C LEU A 7 -18.95 14.66 -23.72
N ASN A 8 -19.47 15.59 -24.54
CA ASN A 8 -19.39 17.01 -24.26
C ASN A 8 -20.28 17.41 -23.07
N GLU A 9 -21.48 16.83 -23.00
CA GLU A 9 -22.43 17.04 -21.91
C GLU A 9 -21.88 16.52 -20.57
N ASP A 10 -21.29 15.31 -20.57
CA ASP A 10 -20.63 14.73 -19.39
C ASP A 10 -19.47 15.61 -18.86
N VAL A 11 -18.74 16.30 -19.73
CA VAL A 11 -17.59 17.14 -19.34
C VAL A 11 -18.03 18.50 -18.81
N HIS A 12 -19.04 19.12 -19.42
CA HIS A 12 -19.61 20.37 -18.92
C HIS A 12 -20.36 20.20 -17.60
N ASN A 13 -21.08 19.09 -17.42
CA ASN A 13 -21.72 18.76 -16.14
C ASN A 13 -20.71 18.57 -14.99
N ASN A 14 -19.44 18.33 -15.31
CA ASN A 14 -18.33 18.25 -14.35
C ASN A 14 -17.54 19.57 -14.20
N GLY A 15 -18.08 20.69 -14.69
CA GLY A 15 -17.50 22.02 -14.49
C GLY A 15 -16.21 22.29 -15.27
N LYS A 16 -15.95 21.53 -16.33
CA LYS A 16 -14.77 21.69 -17.18
C LYS A 16 -15.14 22.32 -18.52
N THR A 17 -14.37 23.32 -18.93
CA THR A 17 -14.40 23.91 -20.26
C THR A 17 -13.49 23.13 -21.20
N VAL A 18 -13.98 22.87 -22.41
CA VAL A 18 -13.26 22.18 -23.49
C VAL A 18 -13.37 23.03 -24.74
N ASP A 19 -12.23 23.35 -25.33
CA ASP A 19 -12.15 24.02 -26.62
C ASP A 19 -11.91 22.98 -27.72
N TYR A 20 -12.81 22.92 -28.70
CA TYR A 20 -12.65 22.06 -29.87
C TYR A 20 -11.98 22.85 -30.98
N ILE A 21 -10.79 22.41 -31.37
CA ILE A 21 -10.09 22.91 -32.55
C ILE A 21 -10.34 21.90 -33.67
N TRP A 22 -11.24 22.25 -34.58
CA TRP A 22 -11.44 21.48 -35.81
C TRP A 22 -10.45 21.97 -36.87
N ILE A 23 -9.66 21.05 -37.40
CA ILE A 23 -8.81 21.32 -38.55
C ILE A 23 -9.40 20.56 -39.75
N PRO A 24 -9.81 21.25 -40.83
CA PRO A 24 -10.39 20.59 -42.00
C PRO A 24 -9.40 19.59 -42.61
N SER A 25 -9.93 18.49 -43.14
CA SER A 25 -9.12 17.40 -43.72
C SER A 25 -8.08 17.95 -44.70
N HIS A 26 -6.81 17.73 -44.36
CA HIS A 26 -5.64 18.25 -45.04
C HIS A 26 -5.31 17.48 -46.32
N ILE A 27 -6.16 17.61 -47.34
CA ILE A 27 -5.81 17.20 -48.70
C ILE A 27 -4.63 18.09 -49.15
N GLY A 28 -3.51 17.48 -49.51
CA GLY A 28 -2.29 18.13 -50.01
C GLY A 28 -1.16 18.35 -48.99
N ILE A 29 -1.32 17.97 -47.71
CA ILE A 29 -0.19 17.97 -46.77
C ILE A 29 0.54 16.65 -46.86
N ALA A 30 1.71 16.68 -47.49
CA ALA A 30 2.53 15.51 -47.78
C ALA A 30 2.75 14.58 -46.55
N GLY A 31 2.94 15.14 -45.35
CA GLY A 31 3.12 14.34 -44.13
C GLY A 31 1.88 13.57 -43.68
N ASN A 32 0.70 14.19 -43.80
CA ASN A 32 -0.57 13.57 -43.41
C ASN A 32 -1.01 12.55 -44.46
N GLU A 33 -0.88 12.88 -45.74
CA GLU A 33 -1.16 11.95 -46.83
C GLU A 33 -0.24 10.73 -46.79
N ALA A 34 1.04 10.92 -46.47
CA ALA A 34 1.97 9.82 -46.26
C ALA A 34 1.57 8.95 -45.06
N ALA A 35 1.17 9.56 -43.94
CA ALA A 35 0.71 8.83 -42.75
C ALA A 35 -0.57 8.03 -43.03
N ASP A 36 -1.58 8.63 -43.67
CA ASP A 36 -2.84 7.97 -44.03
C ASP A 36 -2.63 6.83 -45.04
N LYS A 37 -1.75 7.05 -46.03
CA LYS A 37 -1.35 6.01 -46.99
C LYS A 37 -0.70 4.83 -46.28
N LEU A 38 0.27 5.07 -45.41
CA LEU A 38 0.95 4.02 -44.65
C LEU A 38 -0.02 3.28 -43.70
N ALA A 39 -0.95 4.01 -43.06
CA ALA A 39 -1.98 3.42 -42.21
C ALA A 39 -2.91 2.50 -43.01
N LYS A 40 -3.34 2.93 -44.21
CA LYS A 40 -4.16 2.11 -45.11
C LYS A 40 -3.41 0.87 -45.60
N GLU A 41 -2.16 1.03 -46.05
CA GLU A 41 -1.31 -0.09 -46.45
C GLU A 41 -1.11 -1.11 -45.31
N ALA A 42 -0.99 -0.64 -44.06
CA ALA A 42 -0.90 -1.52 -42.90
C ALA A 42 -2.17 -2.35 -42.67
N THR A 43 -3.36 -1.85 -43.05
CA THR A 43 -4.62 -2.62 -42.96
C THR A 43 -4.75 -3.70 -44.04
N GLU A 44 -4.05 -3.54 -45.16
CA GLU A 44 -4.08 -4.46 -46.30
C GLU A 44 -3.02 -5.57 -46.17
N LYS A 45 -2.09 -5.46 -45.20
CA LYS A 45 -1.13 -6.52 -44.90
C LYS A 45 -1.86 -7.79 -44.42
N PRO A 46 -1.58 -8.97 -45.01
CA PRO A 46 -2.25 -10.22 -44.63
C PRO A 46 -1.88 -10.71 -43.23
N ASN A 47 -0.73 -10.27 -42.71
CA ASN A 47 -0.25 -10.57 -41.37
C ASN A 47 -0.08 -9.28 -40.57
N ILE A 48 -0.57 -9.29 -39.33
CA ILE A 48 -0.30 -8.25 -38.35
C ILE A 48 1.20 -8.30 -38.03
N ASP A 49 1.89 -7.16 -38.08
CA ASP A 49 3.27 -7.06 -37.60
C ASP A 49 3.28 -7.61 -36.16
N GLU A 50 3.98 -8.73 -35.94
CA GLU A 50 3.95 -9.44 -34.67
C GLU A 50 4.28 -8.46 -33.55
N LYS A 51 3.45 -8.44 -32.49
CA LYS A 51 3.70 -7.57 -31.34
C LYS A 51 4.99 -8.05 -30.69
N VAL A 52 6.11 -7.42 -31.04
CA VAL A 52 7.42 -7.77 -30.51
C VAL A 52 7.36 -7.62 -29.00
N LEU A 53 7.30 -8.74 -28.29
CA LEU A 53 7.31 -8.76 -26.84
C LEU A 53 8.61 -8.12 -26.39
N THR A 54 8.50 -6.94 -25.80
CA THR A 54 9.68 -6.24 -25.32
C THR A 54 10.19 -6.91 -24.05
N THR A 55 11.48 -6.71 -23.73
CA THR A 55 12.01 -7.11 -22.42
C THR A 55 11.24 -6.47 -21.27
N TYR A 56 10.65 -5.29 -21.49
CA TYR A 56 9.81 -4.61 -20.50
C TYR A 56 8.51 -5.38 -20.26
N ASP A 57 7.83 -5.82 -21.31
CA ASP A 57 6.60 -6.62 -21.21
C ASP A 57 6.85 -7.94 -20.47
N LEU A 58 7.96 -8.62 -20.79
CA LEU A 58 8.38 -9.83 -20.10
C LEU A 58 8.65 -9.57 -18.61
N LYS A 59 9.44 -8.55 -18.28
CA LYS A 59 9.70 -8.17 -16.86
C LYS A 59 8.40 -7.86 -16.12
N LYS A 60 7.50 -7.10 -16.74
CA LYS A 60 6.19 -6.76 -16.17
C LYS A 60 5.36 -8.02 -15.91
N SER A 61 5.32 -8.94 -16.86
CA SER A 61 4.62 -10.23 -16.73
C SER A 61 5.21 -11.09 -15.61
N ILE A 62 6.55 -11.20 -15.54
CA ILE A 62 7.24 -11.95 -14.49
C ILE A 62 6.92 -11.36 -13.11
N HIS A 63 7.07 -10.04 -12.93
CA HIS A 63 6.75 -9.38 -11.66
C HIS A 63 5.29 -9.55 -11.27
N LYS A 64 4.36 -9.49 -12.23
CA LYS A 64 2.94 -9.75 -11.98
C LYS A 64 2.72 -11.18 -11.45
N ASN A 65 3.30 -12.17 -12.12
CA ASN A 65 3.18 -13.57 -11.72
C ASN A 65 3.82 -13.84 -10.34
N LEU A 66 5.01 -13.30 -10.09
CA LEU A 66 5.67 -13.42 -8.78
C LEU A 66 4.83 -12.80 -7.66
N ARG A 67 4.27 -11.61 -7.89
CA ARG A 67 3.38 -10.96 -6.92
C ARG A 67 2.12 -11.77 -6.66
N GLN A 68 1.50 -12.33 -7.69
CA GLN A 68 0.32 -13.19 -7.52
C GLN A 68 0.64 -14.45 -6.72
N LYS A 69 1.75 -15.13 -7.03
CA LYS A 69 2.19 -16.31 -6.26
C LYS A 69 2.47 -15.95 -4.80
N TRP A 70 3.13 -14.82 -4.56
CA TRP A 70 3.41 -14.36 -3.20
C TRP A 70 2.13 -14.01 -2.46
N GLU A 71 1.17 -13.32 -3.07
CA GLU A 71 -0.13 -13.00 -2.45
C GLU A 71 -0.90 -14.27 -2.07
N ILE A 72 -0.89 -15.30 -2.92
CA ILE A 72 -1.52 -16.59 -2.63
C ILE A 72 -0.86 -17.24 -1.41
N GLN A 73 0.47 -17.32 -1.39
CA GLN A 73 1.21 -17.90 -0.27
C GLN A 73 1.00 -17.10 1.02
N TRP A 74 1.02 -15.77 0.93
CA TRP A 74 0.77 -14.88 2.05
C TRP A 74 -0.62 -15.12 2.63
N LYS A 75 -1.64 -15.22 1.76
CA LYS A 75 -3.02 -15.46 2.15
C LYS A 75 -3.27 -16.83 2.76
N ALA A 76 -2.45 -17.81 2.42
CA ALA A 76 -2.50 -19.15 3.01
C ALA A 76 -1.92 -19.23 4.43
N ILE A 77 -1.13 -18.25 4.87
CA ILE A 77 -0.57 -18.22 6.24
C ILE A 77 -1.69 -17.93 7.25
N ASP A 78 -1.83 -18.75 8.29
CA ASP A 78 -2.79 -18.50 9.36
C ASP A 78 -2.48 -17.18 10.11
N PRO A 79 -3.40 -16.20 10.11
CA PRO A 79 -3.24 -14.94 10.85
C PRO A 79 -2.98 -15.11 12.35
N LEU A 80 -3.45 -16.21 12.97
CA LEU A 80 -3.27 -16.45 14.40
C LEU A 80 -1.82 -16.83 14.76
N THR A 81 -1.08 -17.40 13.82
CA THR A 81 0.31 -17.83 14.01
C THR A 81 1.33 -16.79 13.57
N ASN A 82 0.96 -15.89 12.66
CA ASN A 82 1.85 -14.87 12.12
C ASN A 82 1.37 -13.46 12.47
N LYS A 83 2.11 -12.82 13.38
CA LYS A 83 1.83 -11.46 13.91
C LYS A 83 1.77 -10.37 12.83
N LEU A 84 2.52 -10.52 11.74
CA LEU A 84 2.48 -9.56 10.64
C LEU A 84 1.27 -9.81 9.74
N ARG A 85 0.87 -11.08 9.55
CA ARG A 85 -0.33 -11.43 8.78
C ARG A 85 -1.61 -10.99 9.49
N SER A 86 -1.68 -11.06 10.82
CA SER A 86 -2.84 -10.58 11.58
C SER A 86 -3.15 -9.09 11.37
N ILE A 87 -2.15 -8.30 11.00
CA ILE A 87 -2.28 -6.85 10.77
C ILE A 87 -2.20 -6.45 9.30
N ARG A 88 -1.96 -7.40 8.39
CA ARG A 88 -1.72 -7.09 6.98
C ARG A 88 -2.21 -8.21 6.08
N ASP A 89 -3.33 -7.94 5.40
CA ASP A 89 -3.96 -8.93 4.52
C ASP A 89 -3.33 -9.04 3.13
N THR A 90 -2.57 -8.02 2.70
CA THR A 90 -1.95 -7.99 1.36
C THR A 90 -0.43 -7.82 1.39
N THR A 91 0.23 -8.45 0.43
CA THR A 91 1.66 -8.28 0.16
C THR A 91 1.98 -6.92 -0.45
N LEU A 92 0.96 -6.19 -0.95
CA LEU A 92 1.15 -4.84 -1.50
C LEU A 92 1.68 -3.90 -0.43
N PHE A 93 2.83 -3.29 -0.72
CA PHE A 93 3.46 -2.30 0.14
C PHE A 93 2.69 -0.99 0.01
N ASP A 94 1.96 -0.63 1.07
CA ASP A 94 1.17 0.61 1.19
C ASP A 94 2.02 1.89 1.31
N GLY A 95 3.34 1.76 1.22
CA GLY A 95 4.24 2.89 1.32
C GLY A 95 4.46 3.38 2.76
N GLY A 96 3.92 2.73 3.81
CA GLY A 96 3.79 3.28 5.17
C GLY A 96 5.05 3.80 5.90
N TYR A 97 6.23 3.80 5.28
CA TYR A 97 7.42 4.52 5.74
C TYR A 97 7.62 5.89 5.09
N TYR A 98 6.87 6.25 4.04
CA TYR A 98 7.21 7.41 3.18
C TYR A 98 7.17 8.76 3.93
N LYS A 99 6.45 8.85 5.05
CA LYS A 99 6.42 10.04 5.92
C LYS A 99 7.38 9.98 7.10
N LEU A 100 8.01 8.84 7.38
CA LEU A 100 8.94 8.71 8.51
C LEU A 100 10.34 9.10 8.06
N THR A 101 10.79 10.30 8.47
CA THR A 101 12.12 10.81 8.14
C THR A 101 13.23 10.19 9.01
N ARG A 102 12.91 9.79 10.25
CA ARG A 102 13.89 9.25 11.20
C ARG A 102 14.02 7.74 11.04
N ARG A 103 15.26 7.27 10.82
CA ARG A 103 15.58 5.84 10.75
C ARG A 103 15.11 5.06 11.98
N LYS A 104 15.27 5.65 13.18
CA LYS A 104 14.81 5.02 14.44
C LYS A 104 13.31 4.78 14.44
N ASP A 105 12.52 5.77 14.04
CA ASP A 105 11.05 5.66 14.02
C ASP A 105 10.60 4.56 13.03
N GLN A 106 11.30 4.43 11.89
CA GLN A 106 11.09 3.31 10.96
C GLN A 106 11.40 1.96 11.59
N VAL A 107 12.55 1.82 12.30
CA VAL A 107 12.90 0.58 13.03
C VAL A 107 11.81 0.22 14.04
N ASP A 108 11.39 1.18 14.84
CA ASP A 108 10.44 0.97 15.93
C ASP A 108 9.10 0.47 15.36
N ILE A 109 8.61 1.08 14.28
CA ILE A 109 7.38 0.64 13.58
C ILE A 109 7.55 -0.75 12.95
N THR A 110 8.69 -1.04 12.32
CA THR A 110 8.95 -2.39 11.78
C THR A 110 8.95 -3.44 12.88
N ARG A 111 9.56 -3.17 14.04
CA ARG A 111 9.56 -4.08 15.19
C ARG A 111 8.17 -4.30 15.76
N LEU A 112 7.39 -3.23 15.91
CA LEU A 112 5.99 -3.31 16.35
C LEU A 112 5.13 -4.15 15.40
N ARG A 113 5.25 -3.94 14.08
CA ARG A 113 4.51 -4.71 13.07
C ARG A 113 4.84 -6.21 13.08
N ASN A 114 6.11 -6.55 13.34
CA ASN A 114 6.51 -7.94 13.51
C ASN A 114 6.20 -8.49 14.92
N GLY A 115 5.81 -7.62 15.85
CA GLY A 115 5.61 -7.95 17.26
C GLY A 115 6.89 -8.27 18.03
N HIS A 116 8.07 -8.05 17.44
CA HIS A 116 9.39 -8.38 17.98
C HIS A 116 10.04 -7.16 18.62
N THR A 117 9.65 -6.85 19.86
CA THR A 117 10.23 -5.75 20.63
C THR A 117 11.01 -6.26 21.84
N ARG A 118 11.84 -5.40 22.44
CA ARG A 118 12.55 -5.77 23.68
C ARG A 118 11.58 -6.17 24.79
N VAL A 119 10.46 -5.46 24.94
CA VAL A 119 9.46 -5.75 25.99
C VAL A 119 8.71 -7.06 25.75
N THR A 120 8.39 -7.42 24.49
CA THR A 120 7.63 -8.66 24.20
C THR A 120 8.52 -9.90 24.01
N HIS A 121 9.71 -9.77 23.41
CA HIS A 121 10.57 -10.91 23.04
C HIS A 121 11.94 -10.93 23.73
N GLY A 122 12.30 -9.91 24.52
CA GLY A 122 13.56 -9.89 25.25
C GLY A 122 13.75 -11.10 26.17
N HIS A 123 12.65 -11.66 26.70
CA HIS A 123 12.64 -12.84 27.55
C HIS A 123 13.23 -14.08 26.85
N LEU A 124 13.03 -14.24 25.53
CA LEU A 124 13.58 -15.37 24.76
C LEU A 124 15.10 -15.35 24.74
N MET A 125 15.69 -14.16 24.59
CA MET A 125 17.15 -14.00 24.58
C MET A 125 17.77 -14.21 25.97
N ARG A 126 17.00 -13.92 27.02
CA ARG A 126 17.42 -14.12 28.42
C ARG A 126 17.05 -15.51 28.98
N LYS A 127 16.27 -16.30 28.23
CA LYS A 127 15.66 -17.56 28.70
C LYS A 127 14.82 -17.37 29.97
N GLU A 128 14.18 -16.22 30.09
CA GLU A 128 13.26 -15.86 31.18
C GLU A 128 11.81 -16.15 30.75
N PRO A 129 10.88 -16.31 31.70
CA PRO A 129 9.46 -16.41 31.36
C PRO A 129 8.96 -15.09 30.71
N PRO A 130 7.91 -15.16 29.88
CA PRO A 130 7.29 -13.96 29.30
C PRO A 130 6.88 -12.96 30.38
N LYS A 131 7.10 -11.68 30.12
CA LYS A 131 6.65 -10.62 31.02
C LYS A 131 5.13 -10.55 31.04
N MET A 132 4.58 -10.44 32.24
CA MET A 132 3.15 -10.24 32.49
C MET A 132 2.90 -8.77 32.79
N CYS A 133 1.76 -8.24 32.33
CA CYS A 133 1.30 -6.92 32.71
C CYS A 133 0.83 -6.96 34.17
N GLU A 134 1.39 -6.11 35.02
CA GLU A 134 1.08 -6.09 36.46
C GLU A 134 -0.39 -5.71 36.73
N GLN A 135 -0.95 -4.80 35.93
CA GLN A 135 -2.34 -4.37 36.11
C GLN A 135 -3.36 -5.34 35.48
N CYS A 136 -3.04 -5.91 34.32
CA CYS A 136 -4.00 -6.73 33.58
C CYS A 136 -3.81 -8.24 33.81
N GLN A 137 -2.72 -8.65 34.47
CA GLN A 137 -2.36 -10.05 34.71
C GLN A 137 -2.38 -10.89 33.42
N ALA A 138 -2.03 -10.26 32.29
CA ALA A 138 -2.02 -10.86 30.95
C ALA A 138 -0.60 -10.81 30.35
N PRO A 139 -0.24 -11.75 29.46
CA PRO A 139 1.04 -11.71 28.76
C PRO A 139 1.21 -10.42 27.95
N ILE A 140 2.37 -9.79 28.05
CA ILE A 140 2.64 -8.56 27.31
C ILE A 140 2.79 -8.87 25.82
N SER A 141 1.86 -8.37 25.01
CA SER A 141 1.91 -8.39 23.55
C SER A 141 1.79 -6.97 22.98
N ILE A 142 2.13 -6.80 21.70
CA ILE A 142 1.94 -5.49 21.06
C ILE A 142 0.46 -5.12 20.98
N ASN A 143 -0.42 -6.07 20.67
CA ASN A 143 -1.86 -5.86 20.74
C ASN A 143 -2.26 -5.36 22.12
N HIS A 144 -1.87 -6.10 23.17
CA HIS A 144 -2.17 -5.75 24.55
C HIS A 144 -1.76 -4.30 24.87
N LEU A 145 -0.52 -3.92 24.57
CA LEU A 145 0.00 -2.58 24.88
C LEU A 145 -0.77 -1.45 24.16
N ILE A 146 -1.13 -1.66 22.89
CA ILE A 146 -1.69 -0.60 22.04
C ILE A 146 -3.23 -0.61 21.93
N THR A 147 -3.94 -1.66 22.35
CA THR A 147 -5.41 -1.73 22.26
C THR A 147 -6.10 -2.03 23.59
N GLU A 148 -5.51 -2.84 24.47
CA GLU A 148 -6.23 -3.43 25.62
C GLU A 148 -5.73 -2.98 27.00
N CYS A 149 -4.46 -2.61 27.14
CA CYS A 149 -3.80 -2.47 28.44
C CYS A 149 -4.36 -1.30 29.24
N ASN A 150 -4.92 -1.54 30.43
CA ASN A 150 -5.48 -0.49 31.29
C ASN A 150 -4.42 0.54 31.72
N ALA A 151 -3.16 0.11 31.87
CA ALA A 151 -2.05 0.98 32.28
C ALA A 151 -1.77 2.12 31.30
N PHE A 152 -2.14 1.92 30.03
CA PHE A 152 -1.85 2.87 28.94
C PHE A 152 -3.12 3.50 28.37
N GLU A 153 -4.27 3.36 29.03
CA GLU A 153 -5.55 3.86 28.53
C GLU A 153 -5.54 5.38 28.30
N ASN A 154 -4.99 6.13 29.25
CA ASN A 154 -4.91 7.59 29.18
C ASN A 154 -3.98 8.04 28.05
N GLU A 155 -2.82 7.41 27.90
CA GLU A 155 -1.84 7.70 26.85
C GLU A 155 -2.41 7.38 25.47
N ARG A 156 -3.17 6.27 25.33
CA ARG A 156 -3.85 5.92 24.09
C ARG A 156 -4.89 6.97 23.70
N ARG A 157 -5.74 7.40 24.65
CA ARG A 157 -6.70 8.48 24.43
C ARG A 157 -6.01 9.77 24.03
N ASN A 158 -4.94 10.16 24.72
CA ASN A 158 -4.17 11.37 24.43
C ASN A 158 -3.52 11.37 23.05
N CYS A 159 -3.23 10.19 22.50
CA CYS A 159 -2.62 10.02 21.19
C CYS A 159 -3.63 9.67 20.09
N ASN A 160 -4.94 9.58 20.38
CA ASN A 160 -5.96 9.15 19.42
C ASN A 160 -5.63 7.76 18.81
N ILE A 161 -5.21 6.82 19.63
CA ILE A 161 -5.00 5.41 19.25
C ILE A 161 -6.34 4.68 19.31
N THR A 162 -6.65 3.94 18.25
CA THR A 162 -7.90 3.15 18.18
C THR A 162 -7.74 1.80 18.88
N ASN A 163 -8.84 1.09 19.13
CA ASN A 163 -8.79 -0.27 19.66
C ASN A 163 -8.48 -1.34 18.59
N ASP A 164 -8.08 -0.93 17.38
CA ASP A 164 -7.70 -1.84 16.29
C ASP A 164 -6.21 -1.71 15.97
N GLN A 165 -5.44 -2.75 16.30
CA GLN A 165 -4.01 -2.81 16.02
C GLN A 165 -3.70 -2.63 14.53
N THR A 166 -4.54 -3.17 13.64
CA THR A 166 -4.31 -3.10 12.19
C THR A 166 -4.34 -1.64 11.73
N THR A 167 -5.41 -0.92 12.04
CA THR A 167 -5.58 0.49 11.69
C THR A 167 -4.47 1.36 12.29
N ASN A 168 -4.02 1.05 13.50
CA ASN A 168 -2.95 1.77 14.18
C ASN A 168 -1.57 1.61 13.51
N LEU A 169 -1.25 0.40 13.03
CA LEU A 169 0.08 0.08 12.50
C LEU A 169 0.19 0.15 10.97
N THR A 170 -0.91 0.33 10.23
CA THR A 170 -0.91 0.38 8.76
C THR A 170 -1.04 1.79 8.20
N THR A 171 -1.88 2.64 8.79
CA THR A 171 -2.16 3.97 8.24
C THR A 171 -1.13 5.02 8.68
N ASN A 172 -0.71 5.91 7.77
CA ASN A 172 0.33 6.92 8.07
C ASN A 172 -0.04 7.86 9.22
N THR A 173 -1.30 8.29 9.31
CA THR A 173 -1.77 9.17 10.38
C THR A 173 -1.63 8.48 11.74
N ASN A 174 -2.04 7.21 11.84
CA ASN A 174 -1.97 6.50 13.11
C ASN A 174 -0.56 6.05 13.46
N ILE A 175 0.31 5.80 12.46
CA ILE A 175 1.73 5.56 12.69
C ILE A 175 2.38 6.74 13.43
N ALA A 176 2.03 7.98 13.08
CA ALA A 176 2.52 9.17 13.80
C ALA A 176 2.02 9.21 15.26
N ASN A 177 0.75 8.86 15.47
CA ASN A 177 0.15 8.75 16.81
C ASN A 177 0.84 7.66 17.65
N ILE A 178 1.15 6.51 17.05
CA ILE A 178 1.88 5.41 17.67
C ILE A 178 3.30 5.84 18.07
N ILE A 179 4.01 6.56 17.20
CA ILE A 179 5.35 7.09 17.53
C ILE A 179 5.28 8.04 18.72
N ARG A 180 4.27 8.93 18.77
CA ARG A 180 4.05 9.82 19.92
C ARG A 180 3.78 9.01 21.20
N PHE A 181 2.94 7.98 21.12
CA PHE A 181 2.63 7.10 22.23
C PHE A 181 3.87 6.37 22.79
N ILE A 182 4.72 5.80 21.93
CA ILE A 182 5.97 5.15 22.35
C ILE A 182 6.88 6.14 23.09
N LYS A 183 6.97 7.38 22.60
CA LYS A 183 7.79 8.42 23.22
C LYS A 183 7.26 8.82 24.61
N LEU A 184 5.94 8.89 24.78
CA LEU A 184 5.31 9.22 26.07
C LEU A 184 5.49 8.09 27.09
N THR A 185 5.23 6.86 26.66
CA THR A 185 5.27 5.66 27.52
C THR A 185 6.69 5.16 27.79
N LYS A 186 7.69 5.66 27.06
CA LYS A 186 9.09 5.21 27.11
C LYS A 186 9.24 3.70 26.92
N LEU A 187 8.33 3.10 26.14
CA LEU A 187 8.38 1.67 25.84
C LEU A 187 9.66 1.32 25.09
N GLU A 188 10.26 0.21 25.50
CA GLU A 188 11.49 -0.29 24.91
C GLU A 188 11.17 -1.17 23.70
N ILE A 189 11.29 -0.57 22.51
CA ILE A 189 11.00 -1.20 21.21
C ILE A 189 12.19 -1.97 20.66
#